data_AF-A0A653CT66-F1
#
_entry.id   AF-A0A653CT66-F1
#
_cell.length_a   1.000
_cell.length_b   1.000
_cell.length_c   1.000
_cell.angle_alpha   90.00
_cell.angle_beta   90.00
_cell.angle_gamma   90.00
#
_symmetry.space_group_name_H-M   'P 1'
#
loop_
_entity.id
_entity.type
_entity.pdbx_description
1 polymer ?
#
loop_
_entity_poly.entity_id
_entity_poly.type
_entity_poly.pdbx_seq_one_letter_code
_entity_poly.pdbx_strand_id
1 'polypeptide(L)'
;MSKGDGLQFSSKDAEIQYWKGLAEEYLQEIERIQKESDEFIVESQQLEKEYEATIEQNEKKIKDLSLANNKAQNEIDSLKIKLEQCNKENGNLETEITNLKKENSQMAQYIRDLEQKNDDLERSKRINEELIASIEGAFHSAIERNAMLESEVDEKELLKEKLQRFADETRDLKQELLVKDREHVPDNERVLNGYKSPIVDSNRLKENETQTTPVKHDFQATISPASRVMALNIVSDLIRKVGVSKV
;
A
#
# COMPACT_ATOMS: atom_id res chain seq x y z
N MET A 1 -89.48 -84.68 -20.56
CA MET A 1 -90.29 -83.54 -21.04
C MET A 1 -91.50 -83.48 -20.15
N SER A 2 -91.52 -82.55 -19.19
CA SER A 2 -92.55 -82.56 -18.14
C SER A 2 -93.92 -82.44 -18.79
N LYS A 3 -94.67 -83.55 -18.75
CA LYS A 3 -96.03 -83.63 -19.26
C LYS A 3 -96.84 -82.63 -18.46
N GLY A 4 -97.47 -81.68 -19.15
CA GLY A 4 -98.48 -80.82 -18.55
C GLY A 4 -99.60 -81.72 -18.03
N ASP A 5 -99.59 -81.93 -16.73
CA ASP A 5 -100.74 -82.45 -16.02
C ASP A 5 -101.82 -81.37 -16.19
N GLY A 6 -102.75 -81.62 -17.11
CA GLY A 6 -103.83 -80.68 -17.40
C GLY A 6 -104.63 -80.55 -16.12
N LEU A 7 -104.63 -79.35 -15.53
CA LEU A 7 -105.37 -79.08 -14.30
C LEU A 7 -106.81 -79.58 -14.47
N GLN A 8 -107.15 -80.65 -13.74
CA GLN A 8 -108.48 -81.24 -13.77
C GLN A 8 -109.29 -80.62 -12.64
N PHE A 9 -110.25 -79.78 -12.99
CA PHE A 9 -111.07 -79.06 -12.05
C PHE A 9 -112.35 -79.84 -11.73
N SER A 10 -112.75 -79.88 -10.47
CA SER A 10 -113.97 -80.56 -10.00
C SER A 10 -115.26 -79.87 -10.47
N SER A 11 -115.18 -78.61 -10.92
CA SER A 11 -116.26 -77.87 -11.57
C SER A 11 -115.68 -76.72 -12.41
N LYS A 12 -116.47 -76.15 -13.34
CA LYS A 12 -116.08 -74.93 -14.07
C LYS A 12 -115.82 -73.74 -13.13
N ASP A 13 -116.50 -73.68 -11.99
CA ASP A 13 -116.24 -72.65 -10.97
C ASP A 13 -114.85 -72.83 -10.32
N ALA A 14 -114.40 -74.07 -10.10
CA ALA A 14 -113.06 -74.34 -9.56
C ALA A 14 -111.95 -73.94 -10.54
N GLU A 15 -112.17 -74.13 -11.84
CA GLU A 15 -111.27 -73.65 -12.91
C GLU A 15 -111.19 -72.12 -12.93
N ILE A 16 -112.34 -71.44 -12.88
CA ILE A 16 -112.41 -69.97 -12.86
C ILE A 16 -111.71 -69.41 -11.61
N GLN A 17 -111.88 -70.04 -10.44
CA GLN A 17 -111.23 -69.62 -9.21
C GLN A 17 -109.70 -69.79 -9.26
N TYR A 18 -109.21 -70.90 -9.84
CA TYR A 18 -107.78 -71.12 -10.04
C TYR A 18 -107.14 -70.06 -10.94
N TRP A 19 -107.73 -69.81 -12.12
CA TRP A 19 -107.19 -68.80 -13.04
C TRP A 19 -107.31 -67.37 -12.49
N LYS A 20 -108.35 -67.07 -11.71
CA LYS A 20 -108.45 -65.79 -10.98
C LYS A 20 -107.35 -65.65 -9.94
N GLY A 21 -107.13 -66.66 -9.11
CA GLY A 21 -106.07 -66.66 -8.10
C GLY A 21 -104.68 -66.53 -8.73
N LEU A 22 -104.42 -67.25 -9.83
CA LEU A 22 -103.16 -67.17 -10.55
C LEU A 22 -102.94 -65.79 -11.21
N ALA A 23 -103.99 -65.19 -11.78
CA ALA A 23 -103.92 -63.82 -12.30
C ALA A 23 -103.65 -62.80 -11.20
N GLU A 24 -104.23 -62.99 -10.02
CA GLU A 24 -104.02 -62.13 -8.85
C GLU A 24 -102.61 -62.28 -8.26
N GLU A 25 -102.06 -63.50 -8.22
CA GLU A 25 -100.65 -63.73 -7.87
C GLU A 25 -99.69 -63.04 -8.85
N TYR A 26 -99.93 -63.16 -10.17
CA TYR A 26 -99.10 -62.46 -11.15
C TYR A 26 -99.22 -60.94 -11.05
N LEU A 27 -100.40 -60.42 -10.72
CA LEU A 27 -100.61 -58.99 -10.52
C LEU A 27 -99.83 -58.48 -9.30
N GLN A 28 -99.88 -59.22 -8.19
CA GLN A 28 -99.09 -58.93 -6.98
C GLN A 28 -97.59 -59.02 -7.24
N GLU A 29 -97.14 -60.00 -8.02
CA GLU A 29 -95.72 -60.16 -8.36
C GLU A 29 -95.21 -59.03 -9.26
N ILE A 30 -96.00 -58.59 -10.24
CA ILE A 30 -95.69 -57.42 -11.06
C ILE A 30 -95.59 -56.17 -10.19
N GLU A 31 -96.54 -55.97 -9.27
CA GLU A 31 -96.53 -54.82 -8.35
C GLU A 31 -95.30 -54.86 -7.42
N ARG A 32 -94.93 -56.04 -6.92
CA ARG A 32 -93.72 -56.24 -6.11
C ARG A 32 -92.45 -55.92 -6.86
N ILE A 33 -92.29 -56.45 -8.08
CA ILE A 33 -91.12 -56.20 -8.94
C ILE A 33 -91.06 -54.71 -9.32
N GLN A 34 -92.20 -54.09 -9.61
CA GLN A 34 -92.26 -52.68 -9.95
C GLN A 34 -91.79 -51.81 -8.78
N LYS A 35 -92.25 -52.12 -7.56
CA LYS A 35 -91.79 -51.43 -6.35
C LYS A 35 -90.29 -51.62 -6.10
N GLU A 36 -89.77 -52.84 -6.27
CA GLU A 36 -88.33 -53.13 -6.13
C GLU A 36 -87.50 -52.38 -7.18
N SER A 37 -87.99 -52.29 -8.41
CA SER A 37 -87.35 -51.50 -9.48
C SER A 37 -87.36 -50.01 -9.15
N ASP A 38 -88.45 -49.46 -8.64
CA ASP A 38 -88.54 -48.05 -8.26
C ASP A 38 -87.59 -47.74 -7.10
N GLU A 39 -87.51 -48.62 -6.09
CA GLU A 39 -86.56 -48.52 -4.98
C GLU A 39 -85.11 -48.54 -5.48
N PHE A 40 -84.76 -49.46 -6.39
CA PHE A 40 -83.43 -49.54 -7.00
C PHE A 40 -83.06 -48.28 -7.79
N ILE A 41 -84.00 -47.72 -8.56
CA ILE A 41 -83.78 -46.47 -9.31
C ILE A 41 -83.49 -45.31 -8.34
N VAL A 42 -84.25 -45.21 -7.26
CA VAL A 42 -84.07 -44.17 -6.25
C VAL A 42 -82.72 -44.32 -5.54
N GLU A 43 -82.33 -45.53 -5.14
CA GLU A 43 -81.05 -45.80 -4.49
C GLU A 43 -79.88 -45.48 -5.44
N SER A 44 -79.97 -45.88 -6.71
CA SER A 44 -78.97 -45.57 -7.73
C SER A 44 -78.80 -44.05 -7.92
N GLN A 45 -79.90 -43.30 -7.99
CA GLN A 45 -79.86 -41.84 -8.11
C GLN A 45 -79.27 -41.16 -6.87
N GLN A 46 -79.55 -41.69 -5.68
CA GLN A 46 -78.99 -41.17 -4.43
C GLN A 46 -77.48 -41.40 -4.38
N LEU A 47 -77.03 -42.59 -4.76
CA LEU A 47 -75.61 -42.94 -4.84
C LEU A 47 -74.86 -42.08 -5.87
N GLU A 48 -75.47 -41.81 -7.03
CA GLU A 48 -74.90 -40.94 -8.05
C GLU A 48 -74.69 -39.51 -7.52
N LYS A 49 -75.67 -38.95 -6.81
CA LYS A 49 -75.54 -37.63 -6.16
C LYS A 49 -74.43 -37.60 -5.10
N GLU A 50 -74.26 -38.67 -4.33
CA GLU A 50 -73.18 -38.77 -3.34
C GLU A 50 -71.80 -38.82 -4.01
N TYR A 51 -71.69 -39.54 -5.14
CA TYR A 51 -70.47 -39.54 -5.94
C TYR A 51 -70.17 -38.19 -6.56
N GLU A 52 -71.17 -37.51 -7.16
CA GLU A 52 -71.02 -36.16 -7.71
C GLU A 52 -70.56 -35.17 -6.64
N ALA A 53 -71.18 -35.17 -5.47
CA ALA A 53 -70.77 -34.30 -4.36
C ALA A 53 -69.33 -34.56 -3.91
N THR A 54 -68.92 -35.83 -3.86
CA THR A 54 -67.55 -36.22 -3.49
C THR A 54 -66.54 -35.79 -4.56
N ILE A 55 -66.89 -35.96 -5.84
CA ILE A 55 -66.05 -35.52 -6.97
C ILE A 55 -65.89 -34.00 -6.92
N GLU A 56 -66.98 -33.24 -6.80
CA GLU A 56 -66.94 -31.77 -6.74
C GLU A 56 -66.09 -31.28 -5.55
N GLN A 57 -66.24 -31.90 -4.38
CA GLN A 57 -65.42 -31.58 -3.21
C GLN A 57 -63.93 -31.86 -3.46
N ASN A 58 -63.60 -32.98 -4.09
CA ASN A 58 -62.23 -33.33 -4.42
C ASN A 58 -61.63 -32.41 -5.48
N GLU A 59 -62.38 -32.06 -6.52
CA GLU A 59 -61.96 -31.09 -7.55
C GLU A 59 -61.69 -29.71 -6.95
N LYS A 60 -62.56 -29.25 -6.04
CA LYS A 60 -62.34 -28.00 -5.30
C LYS A 60 -61.06 -28.08 -4.47
N LYS A 61 -60.84 -29.18 -3.75
CA LYS A 61 -59.63 -29.38 -2.95
C LYS A 61 -58.36 -29.40 -3.82
N ILE A 62 -58.40 -30.05 -4.98
CA ILE A 62 -57.29 -30.07 -5.93
C ILE A 62 -56.98 -28.65 -6.44
N LYS A 63 -58.02 -27.88 -6.77
CA LYS A 63 -57.88 -26.49 -7.21
C LYS A 63 -57.24 -25.61 -6.13
N ASP A 64 -57.73 -25.71 -4.90
CA ASP A 64 -57.20 -24.92 -3.77
C ASP A 64 -55.74 -25.29 -3.47
N LEU A 65 -55.40 -26.58 -3.47
CA LEU A 65 -54.03 -27.06 -3.30
C LEU A 65 -53.12 -26.60 -4.44
N SER A 66 -53.61 -26.61 -5.69
CA SER A 66 -52.86 -26.12 -6.85
C SER A 66 -52.55 -24.63 -6.73
N LEU A 67 -53.52 -23.82 -6.33
CA LEU A 67 -53.32 -22.38 -6.09
C LEU A 67 -52.32 -22.12 -4.97
N ALA A 68 -52.42 -22.85 -3.86
CA ALA A 68 -51.48 -22.75 -2.74
C ALA A 68 -50.06 -23.13 -3.17
N ASN A 69 -49.92 -24.21 -3.96
CA ASN A 69 -48.62 -24.65 -4.47
C ASN A 69 -47.99 -23.61 -5.41
N ASN A 70 -48.77 -23.05 -6.33
CA ASN A 70 -48.30 -21.97 -7.22
C ASN A 70 -47.87 -20.73 -6.44
N LYS A 71 -48.60 -20.35 -5.38
CA LYS A 71 -48.23 -19.23 -4.52
C LYS A 71 -46.92 -19.50 -3.77
N ALA A 72 -46.76 -20.69 -3.19
CA ALA A 72 -45.54 -21.09 -2.52
C ALA A 72 -44.34 -21.12 -3.48
N GLN A 73 -44.54 -21.61 -4.71
CA GLN A 73 -43.50 -21.62 -5.74
C GLN A 73 -43.04 -20.20 -6.10
N ASN A 74 -43.98 -19.27 -6.32
CA ASN A 74 -43.64 -17.87 -6.59
C ASN A 74 -42.88 -17.21 -5.43
N GLU A 75 -43.24 -17.53 -4.19
CA GLU A 75 -42.53 -17.03 -3.01
C GLU A 75 -41.10 -17.59 -2.93
N ILE A 76 -40.93 -18.89 -3.18
CA ILE A 76 -39.61 -19.54 -3.25
C ILE A 76 -38.74 -18.85 -4.30
N ASP A 77 -39.27 -18.61 -5.50
CA ASP A 77 -38.48 -18.01 -6.58
C ASP A 77 -38.13 -16.54 -6.29
N SER A 78 -39.05 -15.79 -5.65
CA SER A 78 -38.77 -14.44 -5.14
C SER A 78 -37.67 -14.44 -4.07
N LEU A 79 -37.69 -15.39 -3.14
CA LEU A 79 -36.67 -15.53 -2.11
C LEU A 79 -35.31 -15.92 -2.69
N LYS A 80 -35.27 -16.80 -3.70
CA LYS A 80 -34.02 -17.15 -4.39
C LYS A 80 -33.37 -15.93 -5.04
N ILE A 81 -34.15 -15.09 -5.73
CA ILE A 81 -33.63 -13.86 -6.36
C ILE A 81 -33.05 -12.92 -5.31
N LYS A 82 -33.77 -12.71 -4.18
CA LYS A 82 -33.28 -11.87 -3.08
C LYS A 82 -32.01 -12.42 -2.45
N LEU A 83 -31.92 -13.74 -2.29
CA LEU A 83 -30.74 -14.42 -1.76
C LEU A 83 -29.53 -14.24 -2.70
N GLU A 84 -29.73 -14.41 -4.01
CA GLU A 84 -28.68 -14.22 -5.01
C GLU A 84 -28.18 -12.76 -5.02
N GLN A 85 -29.09 -11.79 -4.95
CA GLN A 85 -28.74 -10.38 -4.85
C GLN A 85 -27.94 -10.08 -3.56
N CYS A 86 -28.39 -10.60 -2.41
CA CYS A 86 -27.70 -10.44 -1.13
C CYS A 86 -26.29 -11.07 -1.18
N ASN A 87 -26.14 -12.26 -1.76
CA ASN A 87 -24.85 -12.91 -1.92
C ASN A 87 -23.90 -12.09 -2.81
N LYS A 88 -24.41 -11.50 -3.89
CA LYS A 88 -23.63 -10.61 -4.76
C LYS A 88 -23.16 -9.36 -4.02
N GLU A 89 -24.05 -8.72 -3.25
CA GLU A 89 -23.71 -7.57 -2.42
C GLU A 89 -22.68 -7.92 -1.35
N ASN A 90 -22.83 -9.06 -0.69
CA ASN A 90 -21.88 -9.55 0.30
C ASN A 90 -20.49 -9.81 -0.34
N GLY A 91 -20.45 -10.41 -1.53
CA GLY A 91 -19.20 -10.58 -2.28
C GLY A 91 -18.53 -9.24 -2.63
N ASN A 92 -19.30 -8.23 -3.04
CA ASN A 92 -18.76 -6.90 -3.29
C ASN A 92 -18.17 -6.28 -2.01
N LEU A 93 -18.88 -6.35 -0.89
CA LEU A 93 -18.42 -5.84 0.40
C LEU A 93 -17.15 -6.57 0.88
N GLU A 94 -17.07 -7.89 0.68
CA GLU A 94 -15.85 -8.65 0.97
C GLU A 94 -14.66 -8.15 0.15
N THR A 95 -14.84 -7.91 -1.16
CA THR A 95 -13.78 -7.36 -2.00
C THR A 95 -13.35 -5.96 -1.54
N GLU A 96 -14.29 -5.09 -1.19
CA GLU A 96 -13.98 -3.75 -0.67
C GLU A 96 -13.21 -3.81 0.65
N ILE A 97 -13.61 -4.67 1.58
CA ILE A 97 -12.89 -4.90 2.84
C ILE A 97 -11.45 -5.37 2.58
N THR A 98 -11.25 -6.29 1.62
CA THR A 98 -9.90 -6.76 1.29
C THR A 98 -9.03 -5.66 0.69
N ASN A 99 -9.61 -4.79 -0.15
CA ASN A 99 -8.93 -3.64 -0.73
C ASN A 99 -8.55 -2.62 0.35
N LEU A 100 -9.48 -2.25 1.23
CA LEU A 100 -9.22 -1.32 2.33
C LEU A 100 -8.13 -1.85 3.28
N LYS A 101 -8.14 -3.15 3.59
CA LYS A 101 -7.06 -3.78 4.39
C LYS A 101 -5.70 -3.68 3.69
N LYS A 102 -5.66 -3.89 2.38
CA LYS A 102 -4.44 -3.76 1.58
C LYS A 102 -3.93 -2.33 1.57
N GLU A 103 -4.80 -1.35 1.32
CA GLU A 103 -4.45 0.08 1.34
C GLU A 103 -3.95 0.52 2.71
N ASN A 104 -4.61 0.08 3.79
CA ASN A 104 -4.17 0.39 5.15
C ASN A 104 -2.77 -0.19 5.45
N SER A 105 -2.49 -1.41 5.00
CA SER A 105 -1.15 -2.02 5.12
C SER A 105 -0.09 -1.24 4.33
N GLN A 106 -0.43 -0.78 3.13
CA GLN A 106 0.45 0.05 2.30
C GLN A 106 0.71 1.41 2.94
N MET A 107 -0.31 2.06 3.49
CA MET A 107 -0.17 3.33 4.22
C MET A 107 0.70 3.15 5.47
N ALA A 108 0.49 2.09 6.24
CA ALA A 108 1.33 1.79 7.41
C ALA A 108 2.80 1.56 7.02
N GLN A 109 3.07 0.91 5.89
CA GLN A 109 4.44 0.78 5.37
C GLN A 109 5.01 2.14 4.96
N TYR A 110 4.23 2.95 4.24
CA TYR A 110 4.66 4.27 3.81
C TYR A 110 4.97 5.20 4.98
N ILE A 111 4.19 5.14 6.06
CA ILE A 111 4.45 5.89 7.30
C ILE A 111 5.81 5.48 7.88
N ARG A 112 6.09 4.17 8.02
CA ARG A 112 7.39 3.70 8.51
C ARG A 112 8.56 4.17 7.63
N ASP A 113 8.39 4.16 6.30
CA ASP A 113 9.42 4.63 5.38
C ASP A 113 9.67 6.15 5.52
N LEU A 114 8.63 6.93 5.82
CA LEU A 114 8.75 8.36 6.10
C LEU A 114 9.42 8.63 7.45
N GLU A 115 9.06 7.88 8.48
CA GLU A 115 9.70 7.95 9.80
C GLU A 115 11.20 7.67 9.69
N GLN A 116 11.58 6.60 8.98
CA GLN A 116 12.99 6.27 8.75
C GLN A 116 13.74 7.40 8.02
N LYS A 117 13.15 7.97 6.97
CA LYS A 117 13.76 9.11 6.25
C LYS A 117 13.89 10.34 7.14
N ASN A 118 12.93 10.59 8.02
CA ASN A 118 13.02 11.70 8.97
C ASN A 118 14.16 11.48 9.97
N ASP A 119 14.30 10.27 10.52
CA ASP A 119 15.41 9.92 11.41
C ASP A 119 16.78 10.10 10.73
N ASP A 120 16.90 9.67 9.47
CA ASP A 120 18.12 9.85 8.67
C ASP A 120 18.43 11.34 8.43
N LEU A 121 17.41 12.16 8.16
CA LEU A 121 17.55 13.60 7.99
C LEU A 121 17.98 14.28 9.30
N GLU A 122 17.37 13.94 10.43
CA GLU A 122 17.73 14.46 11.75
C GLU A 122 19.16 14.05 12.14
N ARG A 123 19.58 12.83 11.81
CA ARG A 123 20.97 12.39 11.98
C ARG A 123 21.93 13.20 11.13
N SER A 124 21.63 13.40 9.84
CA SER A 124 22.48 14.21 8.96
C SER A 124 22.55 15.67 9.44
N LYS A 125 21.45 16.22 9.94
CA LYS A 125 21.41 17.56 10.54
C LYS A 125 22.36 17.65 11.73
N ARG A 126 22.31 16.71 12.67
CA ARG A 126 23.22 16.68 13.84
C ARG A 126 24.69 16.61 13.44
N ILE A 127 25.03 15.76 12.46
CA ILE A 127 26.41 15.66 11.93
C ILE A 127 26.85 17.00 11.31
N ASN A 128 25.97 17.65 10.54
CA ASN A 128 26.28 18.93 9.93
C ASN A 128 26.46 20.05 10.97
N GLU A 129 25.62 20.08 12.01
CA GLU A 129 25.76 21.04 13.13
C GLU A 129 27.10 20.86 13.85
N GLU A 130 27.52 19.62 14.11
CA GLU A 130 28.83 19.31 14.71
C GLU A 130 29.99 19.71 13.78
N LEU A 131 29.88 19.44 12.48
CA LEU A 131 30.87 19.84 11.49
C LEU A 131 31.00 21.36 11.40
N ILE A 132 29.88 22.09 11.41
CA ILE A 132 29.87 23.56 11.44
C ILE A 132 30.58 24.06 12.70
N ALA A 133 30.23 23.55 13.88
CA ALA A 133 30.87 23.93 15.13
C ALA A 133 32.38 23.66 15.12
N SER A 134 32.81 22.55 14.51
CA SER A 134 34.24 22.22 14.34
C SER A 134 34.96 23.23 13.43
N ILE A 135 34.34 23.60 12.30
CA ILE A 135 34.88 24.61 11.38
C ILE A 135 34.96 25.98 12.06
N GLU A 136 33.91 26.38 12.78
CA GLU A 136 33.88 27.62 13.55
C GLU A 136 35.01 27.64 14.57
N GLY A 137 35.23 26.56 15.32
CA GLY A 137 36.35 26.44 16.26
C GLY A 137 37.71 26.60 15.58
N ALA A 138 37.93 25.90 14.46
CA ALA A 138 39.17 26.02 13.68
C ALA A 138 39.39 27.45 13.15
N PHE A 139 38.31 28.12 12.75
CA PHE A 139 38.34 29.50 12.29
C PHE A 139 38.71 30.48 13.40
N HIS A 140 38.12 30.33 14.61
CA HIS A 140 38.50 31.14 15.77
C HIS A 140 39.98 30.97 16.14
N SER A 141 40.49 29.73 16.17
CA SER A 141 41.92 29.48 16.42
C SER A 141 42.82 30.09 15.34
N ALA A 142 42.37 30.16 14.09
CA ALA A 142 43.12 30.83 13.03
C ALA A 142 43.15 32.35 13.22
N ILE A 143 42.03 32.95 13.65
CA ILE A 143 41.96 34.37 14.00
C ILE A 143 42.92 34.70 15.14
N GLU A 144 42.88 33.92 16.23
CA GLU A 144 43.77 34.13 17.39
C GLU A 144 45.24 34.06 16.98
N ARG A 145 45.59 33.08 16.14
CA ARG A 145 46.96 32.91 15.62
C ARG A 145 47.38 34.08 14.74
N ASN A 146 46.48 34.60 13.90
CA ASN A 146 46.75 35.80 13.08
C ASN A 146 46.95 37.04 13.96
N ALA A 147 46.13 37.25 14.99
CA ALA A 147 46.28 38.37 15.90
C ALA A 147 47.63 38.33 16.66
N MET A 148 48.09 37.14 17.07
CA MET A 148 49.44 36.97 17.64
C MET A 148 50.53 37.35 16.63
N LEU A 149 50.42 36.89 15.39
CA LEU A 149 51.39 37.20 14.33
C LEU A 149 51.40 38.70 13.99
N GLU A 150 50.25 39.37 13.98
CA GLU A 150 50.16 40.83 13.82
C GLU A 150 50.93 41.55 14.93
N SER A 151 50.76 41.15 16.19
CA SER A 151 51.52 41.70 17.32
C SER A 151 53.03 41.44 17.21
N GLU A 152 53.45 40.26 16.74
CA GLU A 152 54.87 39.95 16.52
C GLU A 152 55.47 40.81 15.40
N VAL A 153 54.69 41.10 14.36
CA VAL A 153 55.08 42.01 13.28
C VAL A 153 55.24 43.44 13.82
N ASP A 154 54.30 43.92 14.62
CA ASP A 154 54.37 45.24 15.26
C ASP A 154 55.61 45.39 16.16
N GLU A 155 55.90 44.38 16.99
CA GLU A 155 57.11 44.37 17.83
C GLU A 155 58.39 44.41 16.98
N LYS A 156 58.43 43.65 15.89
CA LYS A 156 59.55 43.66 14.94
C LYS A 156 59.73 45.03 14.29
N GLU A 157 58.65 45.74 13.96
CA GLU A 157 58.71 47.11 13.43
C GLU A 157 59.25 48.09 14.48
N LEU A 158 58.77 48.01 15.72
CA LEU A 158 59.29 48.81 16.83
C LEU A 158 60.80 48.59 17.05
N LEU A 159 61.25 47.33 17.00
CA LEU A 159 62.66 47.00 17.16
C LEU A 159 63.51 47.55 15.99
N LYS A 160 62.99 47.51 14.76
CA LYS A 160 63.65 48.13 13.60
C LYS A 160 63.79 49.64 13.79
N GLU A 161 62.77 50.33 14.28
CA GLU A 161 62.84 51.77 14.58
C GLU A 161 63.90 52.08 15.64
N LYS A 162 63.94 51.30 16.73
CA LYS A 162 64.95 51.46 17.78
C LYS A 162 66.36 51.22 17.24
N LEU A 163 66.55 50.18 16.43
CA LEU A 163 67.83 49.89 15.78
C LEU A 163 68.26 51.04 14.86
N GLN A 164 67.33 51.58 14.08
CA GLN A 164 67.59 52.73 13.21
C GLN A 164 68.05 53.95 14.03
N ARG A 165 67.35 54.26 15.12
CA ARG A 165 67.76 55.35 16.04
C ARG A 165 69.15 55.12 16.63
N PHE A 166 69.45 53.92 17.14
CA PHE A 166 70.79 53.61 17.64
C PHE A 166 71.87 53.67 16.55
N ALA A 167 71.55 53.28 15.32
CA ALA A 167 72.47 53.41 14.18
C ALA A 167 72.74 54.88 13.85
N ASP A 168 71.72 55.75 13.91
CA ASP A 168 71.87 57.19 13.76
C ASP A 168 72.69 57.79 14.91
N GLU A 169 72.41 57.46 16.17
CA GLU A 169 73.22 57.87 17.34
C GLU A 169 74.68 57.40 17.24
N THR A 170 74.90 56.14 16.80
CA THR A 170 76.26 55.62 16.58
C THR A 170 76.97 56.37 15.47
N ARG A 171 76.25 56.77 14.41
CA ARG A 171 76.81 57.58 13.34
C ARG A 171 77.18 58.97 13.86
N ASP A 172 76.31 59.59 14.66
CA ASP A 172 76.54 60.91 15.23
C ASP A 172 77.73 60.90 16.21
N LEU A 173 77.81 59.91 17.12
CA LEU A 173 78.95 59.72 18.01
C LEU A 173 80.27 59.47 17.25
N LYS A 174 80.24 58.69 16.15
CA LYS A 174 81.41 58.52 15.29
C LYS A 174 81.83 59.84 14.63
N GLN A 175 80.86 60.68 14.24
CA GLN A 175 81.15 62.02 13.73
C GLN A 175 81.75 62.92 14.82
N GLU A 176 81.22 62.90 16.05
CA GLU A 176 81.79 63.62 17.19
C GLU A 176 83.23 63.17 17.50
N LEU A 177 83.51 61.87 17.45
CA LEU A 177 84.85 61.33 17.67
C LEU A 177 85.82 61.74 16.55
N LEU A 178 85.38 61.73 15.30
CA LEU A 178 86.15 62.26 14.16
C LEU A 178 86.47 63.76 14.30
N VAL A 179 85.54 64.55 14.84
CA VAL A 179 85.78 65.97 15.13
C VAL A 179 86.80 66.12 16.26
N LYS A 180 86.68 65.34 17.34
CA LYS A 180 87.67 65.30 18.44
C LYS A 180 89.07 64.88 18.00
N ASP A 181 89.17 63.86 17.15
CA ASP A 181 90.46 63.42 16.58
C ASP A 181 91.08 64.51 15.69
N ARG A 182 90.27 65.34 15.02
CA ARG A 182 90.75 66.52 14.28
C ARG A 182 91.14 67.68 15.18
N GLU A 183 90.57 67.81 16.37
CA GLU A 183 91.01 68.78 17.39
C GLU A 183 92.31 68.36 18.11
N HIS A 184 92.72 67.09 18.03
CA HIS A 184 93.85 66.54 18.78
C HIS A 184 95.15 66.29 17.98
N VAL A 185 95.33 66.90 16.80
CA VAL A 185 96.58 66.81 16.02
C VAL A 185 97.23 68.21 15.86
N PRO A 186 98.48 68.43 16.33
CA PRO A 186 99.27 69.56 15.87
C PRO A 186 99.79 69.31 14.45
N ASP A 187 99.78 70.36 13.63
CA ASP A 187 100.33 70.42 12.27
C ASP A 187 101.70 69.74 12.14
N ASN A 188 101.80 68.67 11.33
CA ASN A 188 102.85 68.59 10.32
C ASN A 188 102.67 67.44 9.30
N GLU A 189 102.66 67.87 8.04
CA GLU A 189 103.24 67.25 6.83
C GLU A 189 103.09 65.74 6.50
N ARG A 190 102.41 65.53 5.36
CA ARG A 190 102.93 64.90 4.11
C ARG A 190 102.65 63.41 3.78
N VAL A 191 101.98 63.27 2.62
CA VAL A 191 102.40 62.52 1.40
C VAL A 191 101.90 61.08 1.20
N LEU A 192 100.93 60.99 0.27
CA LEU A 192 100.96 60.26 -1.03
C LEU A 192 100.77 58.72 -1.11
N ASN A 193 99.75 58.39 -1.92
CA ASN A 193 99.53 57.22 -2.79
C ASN A 193 99.55 55.79 -2.24
N GLY A 194 98.54 55.03 -2.71
CA GLY A 194 98.69 53.60 -2.91
C GLY A 194 97.38 52.86 -3.11
N TYR A 195 96.98 52.69 -4.38
CA TYR A 195 96.01 51.69 -4.87
C TYR A 195 96.00 50.38 -4.07
N LYS A 196 94.81 49.83 -3.73
CA LYS A 196 94.35 48.45 -4.05
C LYS A 196 92.82 48.31 -3.87
N SER A 197 92.15 47.82 -4.90
CA SER A 197 91.01 46.88 -4.78
C SER A 197 91.52 45.53 -5.34
N PRO A 198 90.83 44.37 -5.20
CA PRO A 198 89.51 44.09 -4.63
C PRO A 198 89.53 42.90 -3.63
N ILE A 199 88.38 42.51 -3.05
CA ILE A 199 88.01 41.10 -2.79
C ILE A 199 86.50 41.02 -2.51
N VAL A 200 85.90 40.08 -3.23
CA VAL A 200 84.52 39.60 -3.16
C VAL A 200 84.40 38.71 -1.93
N ASP A 201 83.28 38.75 -1.19
CA ASP A 201 82.84 37.49 -0.58
C ASP A 201 81.33 37.34 -0.50
N SER A 202 80.94 36.14 -0.87
CA SER A 202 79.58 35.63 -0.95
C SER A 202 78.96 35.57 0.44
N ASN A 203 77.71 36.00 0.56
CA ASN A 203 76.75 35.26 1.38
C ASN A 203 75.41 35.19 0.66
N ARG A 204 75.25 34.03 0.01
CA ARG A 204 74.08 33.54 -0.69
C ARG A 204 73.43 32.52 0.24
N LEU A 205 72.39 32.89 0.98
CA LEU A 205 71.51 31.94 1.65
C LEU A 205 70.04 32.34 1.49
N LYS A 206 69.50 31.82 0.37
CA LYS A 206 68.18 31.18 0.17
C LYS A 206 66.92 31.91 0.65
N GLU A 207 66.22 32.46 -0.34
CA GLU A 207 64.76 32.52 -0.40
C GLU A 207 64.16 31.12 -0.18
N ASN A 208 63.25 31.02 0.78
CA ASN A 208 62.27 29.92 0.82
C ASN A 208 61.02 30.43 0.12
N GLU A 209 60.94 30.13 -1.18
CA GLU A 209 59.71 30.25 -1.94
C GLU A 209 58.64 29.31 -1.39
N THR A 210 57.46 29.90 -1.25
CA THR A 210 56.16 29.26 -1.17
C THR A 210 56.01 28.21 -2.27
N GLN A 211 55.95 26.92 -1.92
CA GLN A 211 55.41 25.88 -2.78
C GLN A 211 54.03 25.48 -2.29
N THR A 212 53.02 26.17 -2.81
CA THR A 212 51.70 25.61 -3.06
C THR A 212 51.83 24.63 -4.22
N THR A 213 51.91 23.33 -3.93
CA THR A 213 51.59 22.29 -4.92
C THR A 213 50.28 21.63 -4.49
N PRO A 214 49.24 21.62 -5.35
CA PRO A 214 48.05 20.83 -5.07
C PRO A 214 48.43 19.38 -5.32
N VAL A 215 48.45 18.58 -4.25
CA VAL A 215 48.40 17.13 -4.38
C VAL A 215 47.10 16.80 -5.09
N LYS A 216 47.17 16.52 -6.40
CA LYS A 216 46.10 15.82 -7.11
C LYS A 216 46.03 14.42 -6.53
N HIS A 217 45.23 14.28 -5.48
CA HIS A 217 44.71 13.01 -5.06
C HIS A 217 43.72 12.60 -6.17
N ASP A 218 44.18 11.84 -7.16
CA ASP A 218 43.30 11.10 -8.03
C ASP A 218 42.56 10.08 -7.14
N PHE A 219 41.42 10.50 -6.61
CA PHE A 219 40.40 9.59 -6.10
C PHE A 219 39.83 8.85 -7.32
N GLN A 220 40.57 7.87 -7.81
CA GLN A 220 39.98 6.82 -8.59
C GLN A 220 39.17 5.98 -7.60
N ALA A 221 37.91 6.36 -7.41
CA ALA A 221 36.95 5.60 -6.63
C ALA A 221 36.82 4.22 -7.28
N THR A 222 37.62 3.27 -6.81
CA THR A 222 37.44 1.86 -7.15
C THR A 222 36.14 1.44 -6.51
N ILE A 223 35.06 1.52 -7.30
CA ILE A 223 33.74 1.03 -6.91
C ILE A 223 33.92 -0.40 -6.40
N SER A 224 33.52 -0.65 -5.15
CA SER A 224 33.58 -1.98 -4.54
C SER A 224 32.87 -2.99 -5.46
N PRO A 225 33.38 -4.22 -5.61
CA PRO A 225 32.68 -5.28 -6.33
C PRO A 225 31.19 -5.39 -5.96
N ALA A 226 30.84 -5.17 -4.68
CA ALA A 226 29.46 -5.17 -4.21
C ALA A 226 28.63 -4.01 -4.79
N SER A 227 29.20 -2.80 -4.86
CA SER A 227 28.54 -1.63 -5.45
C SER A 227 28.36 -1.77 -6.96
N ARG A 228 29.30 -2.43 -7.66
CA ARG A 228 29.13 -2.78 -9.09
C ARG A 228 27.99 -3.78 -9.30
N VAL A 229 27.91 -4.83 -8.48
CA VAL A 229 26.84 -5.84 -8.57
C VAL A 229 25.47 -5.23 -8.27
N MET A 230 25.38 -4.35 -7.27
CA MET A 230 24.14 -3.60 -6.97
C MET A 230 23.69 -2.73 -8.14
N ALA A 231 24.62 -1.99 -8.77
CA ALA A 231 24.31 -1.17 -9.93
C ALA A 231 23.80 -2.01 -11.13
N LEU A 232 24.42 -3.18 -11.38
CA LEU A 232 23.99 -4.09 -12.44
C LEU A 232 22.60 -4.69 -12.18
N ASN A 233 22.26 -4.98 -10.92
CA ASN A 233 20.93 -5.48 -10.54
C ASN A 233 19.86 -4.41 -10.76
N ILE A 234 20.13 -3.16 -10.35
CA ILE A 234 19.20 -2.03 -10.55
C ILE A 234 18.95 -1.80 -12.05
N VAL A 235 20.01 -1.81 -12.86
CA VAL A 235 19.90 -1.66 -14.32
C VAL A 235 19.11 -2.82 -14.95
N SER A 236 19.33 -4.06 -14.50
CA SER A 236 18.60 -5.23 -14.97
C SER A 236 17.11 -5.16 -14.63
N ASP A 237 16.76 -4.70 -13.44
CA ASP A 237 15.37 -4.49 -13.02
C ASP A 237 14.69 -3.38 -13.81
N LEU A 238 15.39 -2.28 -14.10
CA LEU A 238 14.86 -1.22 -14.97
C LEU A 238 14.60 -1.72 -16.39
N ILE A 239 15.55 -2.46 -16.98
CA ILE A 239 15.38 -3.04 -18.33
C ILE A 239 14.19 -4.00 -18.36
N ARG A 240 14.02 -4.83 -17.31
CA ARG A 240 12.88 -5.74 -17.20
C ARG A 240 11.56 -4.96 -17.08
N LYS A 241 11.53 -3.87 -16.32
CA LYS A 241 10.32 -3.07 -16.09
C LYS A 241 9.92 -2.21 -17.30
N VAL A 242 10.90 -1.70 -18.05
CA VAL A 242 10.69 -0.97 -19.31
C VAL A 242 10.32 -1.94 -20.44
N GLY A 243 10.92 -3.14 -20.48
CA GLY A 243 10.58 -4.19 -21.46
C GLY A 243 9.16 -4.73 -21.31
N VAL A 244 8.60 -4.73 -20.10
CA VAL A 244 7.21 -5.16 -19.84
C VAL A 244 6.20 -4.03 -20.06
N SER A 245 6.64 -2.77 -20.17
CA SER A 245 5.76 -1.61 -20.48
C SER A 245 5.57 -1.36 -21.99
N LYS A 246 6.14 -2.21 -22.86
CA LYS A 246 5.90 -2.21 -24.30
C LYS A 246 5.29 -3.55 -24.73
N VAL A 247 4.08 -3.84 -24.25
CA VAL A 247 3.11 -4.76 -24.89
C VAL A 247 1.72 -4.15 -24.70
#